data_AF-A0AA36I9F4-F1
#
_entry.id   AF-A0AA36I9F4-F1
#
_cell.length_a   1.000
_cell.length_b   1.000
_cell.length_c   1.000
_cell.angle_alpha   90.00
_cell.angle_beta   90.00
_cell.angle_gamma   90.00
#
_symmetry.space_group_name_H-M   'P 1'
#
loop_
_entity.id
_entity.type
_entity.pdbx_description
1 polymer ?
#
loop_
_entity_poly.entity_id
_entity_poly.type
_entity_poly.pdbx_seq_one_letter_code
_entity_poly.pdbx_strand_id
1 'polypeptide(L)'
;MVAETEAWREALLSKIAGDDDLVGEDLERHKEFLKAKEDALAALAKQDTSKGADRAVREVRLGGASFDEETARKLAAIAGKASQERHAGTWSGPSRRVKQSLQPKQRRKVRSKPQWQGCPKRRQQAWRHPGSLTRSTRSLGYPQLDPKFRDQEWQKKQLQLDSTDPRHNPNLNRDQNDPEFWYHAARKPFNKALLRTEQHWNSRREVWLKQFEQVKDMNEKRALLAELLEDCSAEVRRLVAPILQYSITTNVLCTLLEQAKQKQKSFEEIVADEENLVILRSIRDRVDEFGEKAAEEMLAEFDARSRILAADRQEQLLEDRRVADVNTLAQIMNWGQKCKKDGLFEWEQGNWAEAHASWRQADDTLRGFKAPDKESSRMLFELHGAVLKNLSQACMKLGYWNDAAKVRAPVRGQGS
;
A
#
# COMPACT_ATOMS: atom_id res chain seq x y z
N MET A 1 22.92 32.64 -5.42
CA MET A 1 22.23 31.75 -4.47
C MET A 1 20.84 32.25 -4.09
N VAL A 2 20.64 33.30 -3.27
CA VAL A 2 19.28 33.74 -2.86
C VAL A 2 18.39 34.14 -4.06
N ALA A 3 18.93 34.93 -5.00
CA ALA A 3 18.20 35.34 -6.21
C ALA A 3 17.90 34.17 -7.17
N GLU A 4 18.71 33.10 -7.14
CA GLU A 4 18.52 31.92 -8.00
C GLU A 4 17.48 30.96 -7.40
N THR A 5 17.39 30.89 -6.07
CA THR A 5 16.34 30.12 -5.36
C THR A 5 14.97 30.76 -5.51
N GLU A 6 14.89 32.09 -5.52
CA GLU A 6 13.62 32.81 -5.75
C GLU A 6 13.10 32.61 -7.17
N ALA A 7 13.96 32.71 -8.19
CA ALA A 7 13.58 32.47 -9.59
C ALA A 7 13.09 31.02 -9.82
N TRP A 8 13.67 30.04 -9.11
CA TRP A 8 13.21 28.65 -9.19
C TRP A 8 11.85 28.44 -8.51
N ARG A 9 11.62 29.08 -7.35
CA ARG A 9 10.32 29.05 -6.66
C ARG A 9 9.21 29.65 -7.53
N GLU A 10 9.45 30.80 -8.15
CA GLU A 10 8.49 31.42 -9.07
C GLU A 10 8.18 30.54 -10.29
N ALA A 11 9.19 29.88 -10.86
CA ALA A 11 8.99 28.97 -11.98
C ALA A 11 8.21 27.69 -11.60
N LEU A 12 8.44 27.16 -10.39
CA LEU A 12 7.71 26.00 -9.87
C LEU A 12 6.23 26.36 -9.62
N LEU A 13 5.98 27.52 -9.00
CA LEU A 13 4.63 28.02 -8.72
C LEU A 13 3.88 28.37 -10.01
N SER A 14 4.55 28.96 -10.99
CA SER A 14 3.95 29.22 -12.31
C SER A 14 3.61 27.93 -13.06
N LYS A 15 4.33 26.83 -12.80
CA LYS A 15 4.03 25.54 -13.42
C LYS A 15 2.87 24.83 -12.72
N ILE A 16 2.82 24.89 -11.39
CA ILE A 16 1.72 24.34 -10.58
C ILE A 16 0.42 25.10 -10.86
N ALA A 17 0.47 26.44 -10.93
CA ALA A 17 -0.68 27.28 -11.26
C ALA A 17 -1.11 27.17 -12.74
N GLY A 18 -0.28 26.61 -13.61
CA GLY A 18 -0.62 26.37 -15.01
C GLY A 18 -1.32 25.03 -15.25
N ASP A 19 -1.17 24.08 -14.33
CA ASP A 19 -1.72 22.72 -14.44
C ASP A 19 -2.97 22.52 -13.55
N ASP A 20 -3.19 23.35 -12.52
CA ASP A 20 -4.39 23.34 -11.66
C ASP A 20 -4.82 24.77 -11.26
N ASP A 21 -6.14 25.00 -11.11
CA ASP A 21 -6.81 26.27 -10.71
C ASP A 21 -6.49 26.72 -9.26
N LEU A 22 -5.22 26.68 -8.84
CA LEU A 22 -4.74 27.23 -7.57
C LEU A 22 -4.64 28.76 -7.68
N VAL A 23 -5.77 29.44 -7.49
CA VAL A 23 -5.84 30.91 -7.54
C VAL A 23 -5.88 31.49 -6.12
N GLY A 24 -5.04 32.50 -5.85
CA GLY A 24 -5.14 33.33 -4.63
C GLY A 24 -4.49 32.71 -3.39
N GLU A 25 -5.26 32.56 -2.31
CA GLU A 25 -4.79 32.21 -0.97
C GLU A 25 -4.03 30.87 -0.92
N ASP A 26 -4.41 29.90 -1.75
CA ASP A 26 -3.75 28.59 -1.77
C ASP A 26 -2.33 28.66 -2.33
N LEU A 27 -2.05 29.59 -3.26
CA LEU A 27 -0.70 29.82 -3.78
C LEU A 27 0.20 30.43 -2.69
N GLU A 28 -0.34 31.33 -1.85
CA GLU A 28 0.39 31.92 -0.73
C GLU A 28 0.64 30.88 0.38
N ARG A 29 -0.35 30.05 0.72
CA ARG A 29 -0.15 28.92 1.65
C ARG A 29 0.91 27.95 1.14
N HIS A 30 0.95 27.70 -0.17
CA HIS A 30 1.98 26.85 -0.76
C HIS A 30 3.37 27.49 -0.73
N LYS A 31 3.47 28.81 -0.96
CA LYS A 31 4.72 29.57 -0.78
C LYS A 31 5.24 29.49 0.65
N GLU A 32 4.36 29.70 1.63
CA GLU A 32 4.71 29.60 3.06
C GLU A 32 5.20 28.20 3.43
N PHE A 33 4.51 27.16 2.92
CA PHE A 33 4.91 25.77 3.12
C PHE A 33 6.29 25.45 2.54
N LEU A 34 6.56 25.88 1.30
CA LEU A 34 7.87 25.66 0.67
C LEU A 34 8.99 26.39 1.42
N LYS A 35 8.74 27.62 1.88
CA LYS A 35 9.69 28.38 2.70
C LYS A 35 9.99 27.68 4.03
N ALA A 36 8.96 27.23 4.75
CA ALA A 36 9.12 26.50 6.01
C ALA A 36 9.92 25.20 5.83
N LYS A 37 9.72 24.49 4.71
CA LYS A 37 10.46 23.27 4.39
C LYS A 37 11.93 23.55 4.10
N GLU A 38 12.24 24.63 3.38
CA GLU A 38 13.62 25.04 3.12
C GLU A 38 14.34 25.48 4.40
N ASP A 39 13.66 26.24 5.27
CA ASP A 39 14.21 26.65 6.57
C ASP A 39 14.51 25.43 7.46
N ALA A 40 13.64 24.42 7.46
CA ALA A 40 13.86 23.17 8.16
C ALA A 40 15.06 22.38 7.63
N LEU A 41 15.24 22.33 6.30
CA LEU A 41 16.40 21.68 5.68
C LEU A 41 17.70 22.44 5.96
N ALA A 42 17.67 23.77 5.96
CA ALA A 42 18.81 24.59 6.32
C ALA A 42 19.20 24.42 7.80
N ALA A 43 18.21 24.27 8.70
CA ALA A 43 18.45 23.96 10.10
C ALA A 43 19.09 22.57 10.30
N LEU A 44 18.62 21.55 9.58
CA LEU A 44 19.21 20.21 9.57
C LEU A 44 20.67 20.22 9.09
N ALA A 45 20.97 20.93 7.99
CA ALA A 45 22.33 21.04 7.47
C ALA A 45 23.30 21.73 8.44
N LYS A 46 22.82 22.74 9.19
CA LYS A 46 23.60 23.39 10.27
C LYS A 46 23.81 22.44 11.45
N GLN A 47 22.85 21.58 11.75
CA GLN A 47 22.96 20.61 12.83
C GLN A 47 23.99 19.52 12.51
N ASP A 48 24.04 19.04 11.26
CA ASP A 48 24.99 18.02 10.81
C ASP A 48 26.44 18.54 10.75
N THR A 49 26.64 19.81 10.39
CA THR A 49 27.98 20.43 10.37
C THR A 49 28.55 20.67 11.78
N SER A 50 27.69 20.89 12.78
CA SER A 50 28.12 21.07 14.18
C SER A 50 28.46 19.78 14.93
N LYS A 51 28.01 18.62 14.44
CA LYS A 51 28.17 17.31 15.13
C LYS A 51 29.32 16.45 14.59
N GLY A 52 30.03 16.92 13.57
CA GLY A 52 31.05 16.15 12.86
C GLY A 52 32.43 16.05 13.52
N ALA A 53 32.68 16.70 14.66
CA ALA A 53 34.04 16.77 15.21
C ALA A 53 34.37 15.75 16.31
N ASP A 54 33.44 15.31 17.17
CA ASP A 54 33.79 14.41 18.30
C ASP A 54 32.62 13.56 18.78
N ARG A 55 32.28 12.47 18.08
CA ARG A 55 31.24 11.55 18.57
C ARG A 55 31.63 10.08 18.48
N ALA A 56 32.21 9.59 19.57
CA ALA A 56 32.12 8.17 19.93
C ALA A 56 30.64 7.80 20.07
N VAL A 57 30.20 6.82 19.29
CA VAL A 57 28.81 6.37 19.25
C VAL A 57 28.47 5.70 20.57
N ARG A 58 27.66 6.36 21.40
CA ARG A 58 27.05 5.77 22.61
C ARG A 58 25.70 5.18 22.23
N GLU A 59 25.53 3.89 22.49
CA GLU A 59 24.30 3.14 22.23
C GLU A 59 23.31 3.36 23.39
N VAL A 60 22.04 3.64 23.09
CA VAL A 60 20.97 3.86 24.08
C VAL A 60 19.86 2.85 23.83
N ARG A 61 19.43 2.13 24.89
CA ARG A 61 18.33 1.15 24.80
C ARG A 61 17.00 1.78 25.16
N LEU A 62 16.01 1.65 24.27
CA LEU A 62 14.61 2.01 24.49
C LEU A 62 13.74 0.79 24.14
N GLY A 63 12.98 0.29 25.12
CA GLY A 63 12.01 -0.79 24.88
C GLY A 63 12.62 -2.10 24.35
N GLY A 64 13.80 -2.48 24.81
CA GLY A 64 14.47 -3.73 24.39
C GLY A 64 15.28 -3.67 23.09
N ALA A 65 15.13 -2.60 22.31
CA ALA A 65 15.94 -2.34 21.12
C ALA A 65 17.07 -1.33 21.44
N SER A 66 18.26 -1.55 20.88
CA SER A 66 19.36 -0.60 20.95
C SER A 66 19.32 0.34 19.74
N PHE A 67 19.39 1.63 20.02
CA PHE A 67 19.42 2.68 19.02
C PHE A 67 20.67 3.54 19.25
N ASP A 68 21.19 4.14 18.20
CA ASP A 68 22.12 5.25 18.36
C ASP A 68 21.41 6.39 19.11
N GLU A 69 22.13 7.06 20.01
CA GLU A 69 21.58 8.09 20.89
C GLU A 69 20.78 9.18 20.15
N GLU A 70 21.17 9.47 18.90
CA GLU A 70 20.47 10.44 18.07
C GLU A 70 19.10 9.95 17.60
N THR A 71 19.00 8.70 17.16
CA THR A 71 17.72 8.09 16.80
C THR A 71 16.83 7.93 18.04
N ALA A 72 17.40 7.55 19.18
CA ALA A 72 16.68 7.49 20.46
C ALA A 72 16.09 8.86 20.86
N ARG A 73 16.87 9.94 20.74
CA ARG A 73 16.38 11.31 21.01
C ARG A 73 15.34 11.78 20.00
N LYS A 74 15.48 11.46 18.72
CA LYS A 74 14.48 11.78 17.68
C LYS A 74 13.16 11.06 17.95
N LEU A 75 13.20 9.78 18.31
CA LEU A 75 12.01 9.01 18.68
C LEU A 75 11.33 9.54 19.94
N ALA A 76 12.11 9.90 20.97
CA ALA A 76 11.58 10.53 22.19
C ALA A 76 10.95 11.91 21.91
N ALA A 77 11.54 12.72 21.02
CA ALA A 77 11.01 14.03 20.65
C ALA A 77 9.72 13.93 19.82
N ILE A 78 9.61 12.92 18.95
CA ILE A 78 8.37 12.64 18.20
C ILE A 78 7.26 12.19 19.17
N ALA A 79 7.58 11.31 20.12
CA ALA A 79 6.64 10.88 21.15
C ALA A 79 6.18 12.05 22.04
N GLY A 80 7.08 12.98 22.38
CA GLY A 80 6.75 14.18 23.17
C GLY A 80 5.90 15.21 22.43
N LYS A 81 6.18 15.46 21.13
CA LYS A 81 5.37 16.40 20.32
C LYS A 81 3.93 15.91 20.10
N ALA A 82 3.75 14.60 19.90
CA ALA A 82 2.43 14.00 19.76
C ALA A 82 1.56 14.12 21.03
N SER A 83 2.17 14.37 22.20
CA SER A 83 1.47 14.61 23.46
C SER A 83 1.13 16.10 23.66
N GLN A 84 1.98 17.03 23.21
CA GLN A 84 1.74 18.48 23.35
C GLN A 84 0.73 19.04 22.34
N GLU A 85 0.66 18.52 21.12
CA GLU A 85 -0.30 19.00 20.11
C GLU A 85 -1.77 18.63 20.44
N ARG A 86 -2.02 17.75 21.42
CA ARG A 86 -3.37 17.37 21.85
C ARG A 86 -4.03 18.35 22.83
N HIS A 87 -3.29 19.32 23.38
CA HIS A 87 -3.83 20.26 24.37
C HIS A 87 -4.12 21.67 23.83
N ALA A 88 -3.81 21.97 22.56
CA ALA A 88 -4.01 23.28 21.96
C ALA A 88 -4.99 23.20 20.77
N GLY A 89 -6.29 23.16 21.05
CA GLY A 89 -7.30 23.03 20.00
C GLY A 89 -8.73 23.36 20.42
N THR A 90 -8.95 24.46 21.15
CA THR A 90 -10.28 25.06 21.31
C THR A 90 -10.51 26.01 20.13
N TRP A 91 -11.33 25.60 19.16
CA TRP A 91 -11.66 26.42 17.98
C TRP A 91 -13.15 26.77 17.98
N SER A 92 -13.45 28.03 18.28
CA SER A 92 -14.74 28.69 18.08
C SER A 92 -14.75 29.38 16.70
N GLY A 93 -15.80 29.15 15.89
CA GLY A 93 -16.00 29.83 14.60
C GLY A 93 -16.15 31.36 14.72
N PRO A 94 -16.35 32.10 13.59
CA PRO A 94 -17.66 32.03 12.92
C PRO A 94 -17.71 32.27 11.38
N SER A 95 -18.87 31.88 10.86
CA SER A 95 -19.49 32.09 9.55
C SER A 95 -19.43 33.53 8.98
N ARG A 96 -19.23 33.69 7.65
CA ARG A 96 -19.74 34.85 6.88
C ARG A 96 -19.77 34.70 5.34
N ARG A 97 -21.01 34.75 4.84
CA ARG A 97 -21.56 35.46 3.65
C ARG A 97 -20.73 35.67 2.37
N VAL A 98 -21.27 35.06 1.32
CA VAL A 98 -21.25 35.39 -0.12
C VAL A 98 -21.49 36.89 -0.42
N LYS A 99 -20.66 37.48 -1.29
CA LYS A 99 -21.05 38.56 -2.22
C LYS A 99 -20.30 38.48 -3.56
N GLN A 100 -21.08 38.60 -4.62
CA GLN A 100 -20.72 38.73 -6.03
C GLN A 100 -20.00 40.06 -6.33
N SER A 101 -19.04 40.06 -7.26
CA SER A 101 -18.93 41.14 -8.26
C SER A 101 -18.09 40.69 -9.47
N LEU A 102 -18.69 40.84 -10.65
CA LEU A 102 -18.07 40.76 -11.98
C LEU A 102 -17.43 42.09 -12.32
N GLN A 103 -16.25 42.10 -12.95
CA GLN A 103 -15.92 43.03 -14.05
C GLN A 103 -14.89 42.43 -15.03
N PRO A 104 -15.04 42.69 -16.35
CA PRO A 104 -14.11 42.26 -17.39
C PRO A 104 -13.20 43.41 -17.87
N LYS A 105 -11.92 43.14 -18.18
CA LYS A 105 -10.94 43.92 -18.97
C LYS A 105 -9.59 43.21 -18.79
N GLN A 106 -8.68 42.99 -19.74
CA GLN A 106 -8.43 43.53 -21.06
C GLN A 106 -7.49 42.57 -21.81
N ARG A 107 -7.78 42.32 -23.09
CA ARG A 107 -6.85 41.71 -24.05
C ARG A 107 -5.62 42.60 -24.25
N ARG A 108 -4.41 42.05 -24.13
CA ARG A 108 -3.20 42.64 -24.74
C ARG A 108 -2.41 41.60 -25.54
N LYS A 109 -1.86 42.11 -26.64
CA LYS A 109 -1.31 41.44 -27.82
C LYS A 109 0.10 40.90 -27.61
N VAL A 110 0.35 39.73 -28.20
CA VAL A 110 1.50 39.32 -29.03
C VAL A 110 2.82 40.10 -28.86
N ARG A 111 3.86 39.39 -28.40
CA ARG A 111 5.30 39.42 -28.75
C ARG A 111 6.00 38.50 -27.74
N SER A 112 6.96 37.63 -28.01
CA SER A 112 7.82 37.30 -29.15
C SER A 112 8.49 35.95 -28.77
N LYS A 113 8.81 35.09 -29.73
CA LYS A 113 9.46 33.79 -29.48
C LYS A 113 10.78 33.99 -28.69
N PRO A 114 10.98 33.35 -27.52
CA PRO A 114 12.30 33.34 -26.90
C PRO A 114 13.20 32.41 -27.70
N GLN A 115 14.27 32.99 -28.21
CA GLN A 115 15.39 32.32 -28.86
C GLN A 115 16.06 31.42 -27.82
N TRP A 116 15.86 30.10 -27.94
CA TRP A 116 16.53 29.09 -27.12
C TRP A 116 18.02 29.04 -27.47
N GLN A 117 18.81 29.94 -26.90
CA GLN A 117 20.27 29.85 -26.89
C GLN A 117 20.73 29.45 -25.49
N GLY A 118 21.37 28.27 -25.42
CA GLY A 118 22.22 27.87 -24.30
C GLY A 118 21.51 27.14 -23.16
N CYS A 119 21.21 25.85 -23.34
CA CYS A 119 21.06 24.94 -22.20
C CYS A 119 22.44 24.81 -21.50
N PRO A 120 22.59 25.22 -20.22
CA PRO A 120 23.85 25.05 -19.52
C PRO A 120 24.08 23.55 -19.24
N LYS A 121 25.30 23.08 -19.53
CA LYS A 121 25.80 21.69 -19.40
C LYS A 121 25.62 21.04 -18.00
N ARG A 122 25.03 21.73 -17.02
CA ARG A 122 24.83 21.24 -15.65
C ARG A 122 23.66 20.26 -15.46
N ARG A 123 22.71 20.17 -16.39
CA ARG A 123 21.63 19.16 -16.33
C ARG A 123 22.09 17.72 -16.60
N GLN A 124 23.28 17.50 -17.16
CA GLN A 124 23.84 16.15 -17.34
C GLN A 124 24.43 15.54 -16.06
N GLN A 125 24.65 16.33 -14.99
CA GLN A 125 25.21 15.79 -13.74
C GLN A 125 24.16 15.33 -12.72
N ALA A 126 22.88 15.66 -12.89
CA ALA A 126 21.80 15.12 -12.06
C ALA A 126 21.43 13.66 -12.41
N TRP A 127 21.92 13.16 -13.54
CA TRP A 127 21.92 11.74 -13.90
C TRP A 127 23.21 11.02 -13.47
N ARG A 128 24.00 11.61 -12.55
CA ARG A 128 25.03 10.82 -11.85
C ARG A 128 24.29 9.69 -11.14
N HIS A 129 24.60 8.49 -11.60
CA HIS A 129 23.91 7.23 -11.38
C HIS A 129 23.12 7.19 -10.05
N PRO A 130 21.87 6.70 -10.04
CA PRO A 130 21.13 6.29 -8.83
C PRO A 130 21.83 5.18 -7.99
N GLY A 131 23.15 4.99 -8.18
CA GLY A 131 23.91 3.77 -7.92
C GLY A 131 24.52 3.65 -6.54
N SER A 132 24.53 4.67 -5.69
CA SER A 132 24.74 4.44 -4.26
C SER A 132 23.39 4.14 -3.59
N LEU A 133 22.73 3.09 -4.06
CA LEU A 133 21.78 2.33 -3.25
C LEU A 133 22.59 1.84 -2.04
N THR A 134 22.56 2.64 -0.98
CA THR A 134 23.31 2.47 0.26
C THR A 134 22.94 1.15 0.93
N ARG A 135 23.74 0.70 1.90
CA ARG A 135 23.42 -0.49 2.71
C ARG A 135 21.97 -0.47 3.25
N SER A 136 21.38 0.72 3.44
CA SER A 136 19.99 0.95 3.83
C SER A 136 18.93 0.51 2.81
N THR A 137 19.24 0.43 1.51
CA THR A 137 18.27 -0.07 0.53
C THR A 137 18.28 -1.60 0.48
N ARG A 138 19.32 -2.25 0.98
CA ARG A 138 19.30 -3.71 1.14
C ARG A 138 18.32 -4.15 2.24
N SER A 139 18.23 -3.40 3.35
CA SER A 139 17.31 -3.70 4.45
C SER A 139 15.84 -3.42 4.11
N LEU A 140 15.57 -2.55 3.15
CA LEU A 140 14.22 -2.21 2.70
C LEU A 140 13.67 -3.17 1.62
N GLY A 141 14.43 -4.22 1.28
CA GLY A 141 14.00 -5.27 0.34
C GLY A 141 14.06 -4.88 -1.14
N TYR A 142 14.87 -3.88 -1.50
CA TYR A 142 14.98 -3.45 -2.90
C TYR A 142 15.59 -4.55 -3.78
N PRO A 143 15.05 -4.79 -4.99
CA PRO A 143 15.69 -5.67 -5.96
C PRO A 143 17.12 -5.22 -6.23
N GLN A 144 18.09 -6.12 -6.03
CA GLN A 144 19.48 -5.82 -6.31
C GLN A 144 19.71 -5.89 -7.81
N LEU A 145 20.13 -4.76 -8.38
CA LEU A 145 20.65 -4.73 -9.74
C LEU A 145 21.99 -5.47 -9.77
N ASP A 146 22.17 -6.31 -10.78
CA ASP A 146 23.43 -6.99 -11.03
C ASP A 146 24.55 -5.93 -11.15
N PRO A 147 25.67 -6.05 -10.41
CA PRO A 147 26.76 -5.09 -10.47
C PRO A 147 27.26 -4.81 -11.89
N LYS A 148 27.16 -5.78 -12.81
CA LYS A 148 27.55 -5.61 -14.22
C LYS A 148 26.74 -4.53 -14.93
N PHE A 149 25.50 -4.27 -14.52
CA PHE A 149 24.69 -3.20 -15.09
C PHE A 149 25.24 -1.80 -14.77
N ARG A 150 26.18 -1.69 -13.83
CA ARG A 150 26.89 -0.45 -13.50
C ARG A 150 28.20 -0.29 -14.25
N ASP A 151 28.73 -1.37 -14.81
CA ASP A 151 29.98 -1.34 -15.56
C ASP A 151 29.74 -0.71 -16.94
N GLN A 152 30.44 0.40 -17.20
CA GLN A 152 30.33 1.14 -18.44
C GLN A 152 30.87 0.33 -19.64
N GLU A 153 31.88 -0.51 -19.43
CA GLU A 153 32.42 -1.35 -20.49
C GLU A 153 31.43 -2.44 -20.88
N TRP A 154 30.80 -3.07 -19.88
CA TRP A 154 29.71 -4.02 -20.10
C TRP A 154 28.56 -3.38 -20.89
N GLN A 155 28.13 -2.17 -20.51
CA GLN A 155 27.07 -1.46 -21.23
C GLN A 155 27.45 -1.15 -22.68
N LYS A 156 28.68 -0.68 -22.92
CA LYS A 156 29.18 -0.42 -24.30
C LYS A 156 29.18 -1.69 -25.13
N LYS A 157 29.69 -2.80 -24.59
CA LYS A 157 29.71 -4.10 -25.26
C LYS A 157 28.30 -4.58 -25.58
N GLN A 158 27.38 -4.43 -24.64
CA GLN A 158 25.99 -4.84 -24.82
C GLN A 158 25.27 -4.00 -25.87
N LEU A 159 25.53 -2.68 -25.91
CA LEU A 159 24.97 -1.79 -26.91
C LEU A 159 25.53 -2.09 -28.30
N GLN A 160 26.81 -2.43 -28.39
CA GLN A 160 27.43 -2.89 -29.64
C GLN A 160 26.76 -4.17 -30.14
N LEU A 161 26.66 -5.21 -29.30
CA LEU A 161 25.98 -6.46 -29.64
C LEU A 161 24.52 -6.25 -30.06
N ASP A 162 23.80 -5.39 -29.33
CA ASP A 162 22.41 -5.03 -29.64
C ASP A 162 22.26 -4.34 -31.00
N SER A 163 23.31 -3.67 -31.49
CA SER A 163 23.31 -2.98 -32.78
C SER A 163 23.81 -3.83 -33.96
N THR A 164 24.63 -4.86 -33.69
CA THR A 164 25.32 -5.61 -34.76
C THR A 164 24.81 -7.03 -34.96
N ASP A 165 24.28 -7.69 -33.92
CA ASP A 165 23.93 -9.12 -33.98
C ASP A 165 22.40 -9.34 -33.84
N PRO A 166 21.71 -9.76 -34.93
CA PRO A 166 20.29 -10.11 -34.90
C PRO A 166 19.93 -11.26 -33.94
N ARG A 167 20.90 -12.15 -33.61
CA ARG A 167 20.67 -13.23 -32.64
C ARG A 167 20.59 -12.71 -31.22
N HIS A 168 21.34 -11.64 -30.93
CA HIS A 168 21.38 -11.00 -29.63
C HIS A 168 20.23 -9.99 -29.46
N ASN A 169 19.89 -9.27 -30.52
CA ASN A 169 18.75 -8.37 -30.57
C ASN A 169 17.79 -8.75 -31.71
N PRO A 170 16.78 -9.59 -31.43
CA PRO A 170 15.76 -9.99 -32.41
C PRO A 170 14.99 -8.80 -33.01
N ASN A 171 15.05 -7.63 -32.38
CA ASN A 171 14.35 -6.43 -32.82
C ASN A 171 15.11 -5.60 -33.87
N LEU A 172 16.33 -5.98 -34.26
CA LEU A 172 17.18 -5.16 -35.13
C LEU A 172 16.48 -4.77 -36.45
N ASN A 173 15.67 -5.68 -37.00
CA ASN A 173 14.97 -5.50 -38.28
C ASN A 173 13.44 -5.51 -38.13
N ARG A 174 12.92 -5.32 -36.90
CA ARG A 174 11.49 -5.48 -36.60
C ARG A 174 10.80 -4.13 -36.47
N ASP A 175 9.55 -4.03 -36.91
CA ASP A 175 8.76 -2.81 -36.76
C ASP A 175 8.46 -2.54 -35.27
N GLN A 176 8.52 -1.28 -34.86
CA GLN A 176 8.22 -0.85 -33.50
C GLN A 176 6.72 -0.98 -33.16
N ASN A 177 5.87 -1.02 -34.18
CA ASN A 177 4.43 -1.26 -34.01
C ASN A 177 4.09 -2.73 -33.77
N ASP A 178 5.02 -3.66 -34.02
CA ASP A 178 4.81 -5.09 -33.74
C ASP A 178 4.83 -5.32 -32.21
N PRO A 179 3.77 -5.91 -31.61
CA PRO A 179 3.78 -6.27 -30.19
C PRO A 179 4.99 -7.11 -29.76
N GLU A 180 5.53 -7.96 -30.64
CA GLU A 180 6.72 -8.76 -30.33
C GLU A 180 7.98 -7.91 -30.13
N PHE A 181 8.06 -6.73 -30.74
CA PHE A 181 9.14 -5.79 -30.49
C PHE A 181 9.21 -5.45 -28.99
N TRP A 182 8.08 -5.11 -28.38
CA TRP A 182 8.01 -4.75 -26.96
C TRP A 182 8.26 -5.94 -26.05
N TYR A 183 7.81 -7.14 -26.42
CA TYR A 183 8.12 -8.36 -25.65
C TYR A 183 9.61 -8.67 -25.63
N HIS A 184 10.30 -8.57 -26.76
CA HIS A 184 11.75 -8.77 -26.81
C HIS A 184 12.51 -7.66 -26.08
N ALA A 185 12.05 -6.42 -26.19
CA ALA A 185 12.62 -5.30 -25.45
C ALA A 185 12.50 -5.54 -23.94
N ALA A 186 11.33 -5.94 -23.45
CA ALA A 186 11.09 -6.26 -22.03
C ALA A 186 11.92 -7.46 -21.54
N ARG A 187 12.27 -8.40 -22.43
CA ARG A 187 13.08 -9.59 -22.09
C ARG A 187 14.56 -9.30 -21.87
N LYS A 188 15.08 -8.14 -22.29
CA LYS A 188 16.49 -7.79 -22.08
C LYS A 188 16.82 -7.78 -20.58
N PRO A 189 17.96 -8.33 -20.13
CA PRO A 189 18.27 -8.45 -18.69
C PRO A 189 18.18 -7.14 -17.91
N PHE A 190 18.65 -6.04 -18.51
CA PHE A 190 18.56 -4.70 -17.91
C PHE A 190 17.11 -4.22 -17.78
N ASN A 191 16.30 -4.39 -18.84
CA ASN A 191 14.89 -4.00 -18.84
C ASN A 191 14.07 -4.86 -17.87
N LYS A 192 14.32 -6.18 -17.80
CA LYS A 192 13.75 -7.05 -16.75
C LYS A 192 14.06 -6.53 -15.35
N ALA A 193 15.30 -6.09 -15.11
CA ALA A 193 15.69 -5.56 -13.81
C ALA A 193 14.97 -4.23 -13.50
N LEU A 194 14.82 -3.36 -14.49
CA LEU A 194 14.08 -2.10 -14.38
C LEU A 194 12.58 -2.34 -14.12
N LEU A 195 11.95 -3.25 -14.87
CA LEU A 195 10.55 -3.65 -14.67
C LEU A 195 10.32 -4.23 -13.27
N ARG A 196 11.25 -5.03 -12.73
CA ARG A 196 11.16 -5.51 -11.34
C ARG A 196 11.25 -4.39 -10.32
N THR A 197 12.11 -3.39 -10.55
CA THR A 197 12.17 -2.23 -9.65
C THR A 197 10.90 -1.39 -9.71
N GLU A 198 10.32 -1.21 -10.89
CA GLU A 198 9.04 -0.53 -11.06
C GLU A 198 7.90 -1.30 -10.40
N GLN A 199 7.82 -2.62 -10.62
CA GLN A 199 6.85 -3.49 -9.98
C GLN A 199 6.97 -3.42 -8.45
N HIS A 200 8.19 -3.44 -7.90
CA HIS A 200 8.41 -3.27 -6.46
C HIS A 200 7.86 -1.94 -5.93
N TRP A 201 8.11 -0.83 -6.65
CA TRP A 201 7.57 0.48 -6.30
C TRP A 201 6.05 0.53 -6.39
N ASN A 202 5.47 -0.05 -7.42
CA ASN A 202 4.03 -0.14 -7.60
C ASN A 202 3.40 -0.96 -6.47
N SER A 203 3.95 -2.12 -6.11
CA SER A 203 3.47 -2.92 -4.98
C SER A 203 3.55 -2.15 -3.65
N ARG A 204 4.63 -1.40 -3.39
CA ARG A 204 4.72 -0.56 -2.18
C ARG A 204 3.71 0.58 -2.21
N ARG A 205 3.53 1.21 -3.36
CA ARG A 205 2.54 2.27 -3.56
C ARG A 205 1.13 1.75 -3.31
N GLU A 206 0.80 0.57 -3.82
CA GLU A 206 -0.48 -0.10 -3.56
C GLU A 206 -0.69 -0.39 -2.07
N VAL A 207 0.33 -0.89 -1.36
CA VAL A 207 0.24 -1.09 0.10
C VAL A 207 0.00 0.23 0.82
N TRP A 208 0.71 1.30 0.43
CA TRP A 208 0.55 2.61 1.02
C TRP A 208 -0.84 3.20 0.74
N LEU A 209 -1.34 3.08 -0.49
CA LEU A 209 -2.70 3.50 -0.86
C LEU A 209 -3.75 2.75 -0.05
N LYS A 210 -3.62 1.42 0.11
CA LYS A 210 -4.52 0.62 0.96
C LYS A 210 -4.48 1.06 2.43
N GLN A 211 -3.29 1.35 2.97
CA GLN A 211 -3.16 1.86 4.34
C GLN A 211 -3.79 3.25 4.49
N PHE A 212 -3.60 4.12 3.50
CA PHE A 212 -4.19 5.45 3.49
C PHE A 212 -5.72 5.38 3.42
N GLU A 213 -6.27 4.56 2.53
CA GLU A 213 -7.71 4.27 2.44
C GLU A 213 -8.24 3.72 3.76
N GLN A 214 -7.56 2.74 4.36
CA GLN A 214 -7.96 2.20 5.66
C GLN A 214 -8.02 3.27 6.76
N VAL A 215 -7.02 4.15 6.84
CA VAL A 215 -7.01 5.25 7.83
C VAL A 215 -8.11 6.26 7.54
N LYS A 216 -8.34 6.59 6.26
CA LYS A 216 -9.42 7.49 5.84
C LYS A 216 -10.78 6.91 6.22
N ASP A 217 -11.05 5.66 5.90
CA ASP A 217 -12.28 4.94 6.24
C ASP A 217 -12.50 4.89 7.76
N MET A 218 -11.43 4.64 8.53
CA MET A 218 -11.51 4.65 10.00
C MET A 218 -11.87 6.04 10.54
N ASN A 219 -11.31 7.11 9.96
CA ASN A 219 -11.63 8.48 10.38
C ASN A 219 -13.06 8.87 9.99
N GLU A 220 -13.53 8.48 8.81
CA GLU A 220 -14.93 8.68 8.39
C GLU A 220 -15.90 7.93 9.31
N LYS A 221 -15.59 6.67 9.65
CA LYS A 221 -16.37 5.89 10.63
C LYS A 221 -16.39 6.55 12.01
N ARG A 222 -15.26 7.08 12.50
CA ARG A 222 -15.22 7.80 13.77
C ARG A 222 -16.07 9.07 13.75
N ALA A 223 -16.03 9.83 12.66
CA ALA A 223 -16.86 11.03 12.50
C ALA A 223 -18.36 10.67 12.50
N LEU A 224 -18.75 9.64 11.74
CA LEU A 224 -20.12 9.14 11.72
C LEU A 224 -20.58 8.64 13.09
N LEU A 225 -19.74 7.86 13.78
CA LEU A 225 -20.06 7.36 15.12
C LEU A 225 -20.19 8.50 16.12
N ALA A 226 -19.35 9.54 16.04
CA ALA A 226 -19.46 10.70 16.92
C ALA A 226 -20.81 11.41 16.72
N GLU A 227 -21.24 11.63 15.47
CA GLU A 227 -22.55 12.21 15.15
C GLU A 227 -23.70 11.35 15.69
N LEU A 228 -23.70 10.04 15.43
CA LEU A 228 -24.74 9.13 15.91
C LEU A 228 -24.76 8.98 17.45
N LEU A 229 -23.61 9.15 18.10
CA LEU A 229 -23.53 9.14 19.56
C LEU A 229 -24.12 10.41 20.18
N GLU A 230 -24.22 11.53 19.44
CA GLU A 230 -24.84 12.76 19.96
C GLU A 230 -26.34 12.58 20.22
N ASP A 231 -27.01 11.77 19.39
CA ASP A 231 -28.42 11.41 19.53
C ASP A 231 -28.67 10.39 20.66
N CYS A 232 -27.64 9.72 21.16
CA CYS A 232 -27.79 8.72 22.22
C CYS A 232 -28.05 9.34 23.61
N SER A 233 -28.63 8.55 24.51
CA SER A 233 -28.84 8.95 25.91
C SER A 233 -27.55 9.43 26.59
N ALA A 234 -27.69 10.37 27.55
CA ALA A 234 -26.55 10.95 28.26
C ALA A 234 -25.69 9.89 29.00
N GLU A 235 -26.32 8.81 29.45
CA GLU A 235 -25.64 7.70 30.11
C GLU A 235 -24.73 6.94 29.15
N VAL A 236 -25.22 6.63 27.94
CA VAL A 236 -24.42 5.99 26.88
C VAL A 236 -23.24 6.88 26.49
N ARG A 237 -23.49 8.19 26.28
CA ARG A 237 -22.41 9.14 25.95
C ARG A 237 -21.35 9.20 27.04
N ARG A 238 -21.74 9.26 28.31
CA ARG A 238 -20.81 9.26 29.45
C ARG A 238 -20.06 7.94 29.60
N LEU A 239 -20.66 6.83 29.18
CA LEU A 239 -20.01 5.53 29.14
C LEU A 239 -18.94 5.46 28.04
N VAL A 240 -19.29 5.87 26.82
CA VAL A 240 -18.49 5.66 25.62
C VAL A 240 -17.42 6.74 25.41
N ALA A 241 -17.70 8.00 25.73
CA ALA A 241 -16.78 9.11 25.49
C ALA A 241 -15.32 8.87 25.96
N PRO A 242 -15.04 8.38 27.19
CA PRO A 242 -13.66 8.15 27.63
C PRO A 242 -12.96 6.99 26.90
N ILE A 243 -13.71 6.02 26.39
CA ILE A 243 -13.17 4.82 25.74
C ILE A 243 -13.20 4.88 24.21
N LEU A 244 -13.78 5.93 23.62
CA LEU A 244 -13.89 6.09 22.16
C LEU A 244 -12.54 6.21 21.46
N GLN A 245 -11.50 6.66 22.17
CA GLN A 245 -10.13 6.77 21.63
C GLN A 245 -9.50 5.42 21.27
N TYR A 246 -9.99 4.31 21.84
CA TYR A 246 -9.46 2.97 21.59
C TYR A 246 -10.12 2.35 20.36
N SER A 247 -9.30 1.72 19.51
CA SER A 247 -9.75 1.07 18.26
C SER A 247 -10.76 -0.05 18.52
N ILE A 248 -10.64 -0.77 19.64
CA ILE A 248 -11.62 -1.82 20.02
C ILE A 248 -13.03 -1.25 20.18
N THR A 249 -13.17 -0.12 20.86
CA THR A 249 -14.47 0.55 21.05
C THR A 249 -15.05 0.99 19.70
N THR A 250 -14.22 1.57 18.82
CA THR A 250 -14.65 1.96 17.46
C THR A 250 -15.15 0.74 16.67
N ASN A 251 -14.42 -0.38 16.72
CA ASN A 251 -14.80 -1.60 16.00
C ASN A 251 -16.12 -2.20 16.52
N VAL A 252 -16.29 -2.27 17.84
CA VAL A 252 -17.53 -2.75 18.48
C VAL A 252 -18.71 -1.87 18.09
N LEU A 253 -18.57 -0.54 18.17
CA LEU A 253 -19.63 0.39 17.77
C LEU A 253 -19.95 0.29 16.26
N CYS A 254 -18.96 0.09 15.39
CA CYS A 254 -19.20 -0.19 13.98
C CYS A 254 -20.01 -1.49 13.78
N THR A 255 -19.71 -2.55 14.54
CA THR A 255 -20.51 -3.78 14.51
C THR A 255 -21.94 -3.54 14.97
N LEU A 256 -22.16 -2.75 16.02
CA LEU A 256 -23.52 -2.38 16.47
C LEU A 256 -24.26 -1.54 15.42
N LEU A 257 -23.56 -0.65 14.70
CA LEU A 257 -24.13 0.10 13.59
C LEU A 257 -24.55 -0.80 12.42
N GLU A 258 -23.75 -1.81 12.10
CA GLU A 258 -24.11 -2.82 11.10
C GLU A 258 -25.33 -3.63 11.56
N GLN A 259 -25.40 -4.00 12.84
CA GLN A 259 -26.58 -4.68 13.41
C GLN A 259 -27.84 -3.81 13.37
N ALA A 260 -27.73 -2.51 13.64
CA ALA A 260 -28.84 -1.56 13.54
C ALA A 260 -29.39 -1.50 12.10
N LYS A 261 -28.49 -1.43 11.11
CA LYS A 261 -28.86 -1.48 9.68
C LYS A 261 -29.54 -2.80 9.31
N GLN A 262 -29.02 -3.93 9.78
CA GLN A 262 -29.59 -5.27 9.50
C GLN A 262 -30.98 -5.44 10.13
N LYS A 263 -31.17 -4.96 11.36
CA LYS A 263 -32.45 -5.04 12.11
C LYS A 263 -33.43 -3.92 11.76
N GLN A 264 -33.03 -2.96 10.91
CA GLN A 264 -33.79 -1.74 10.59
C GLN A 264 -34.21 -0.94 11.84
N LYS A 265 -33.35 -0.90 12.85
CA LYS A 265 -33.52 -0.11 14.08
C LYS A 265 -32.59 1.10 14.09
N SER A 266 -32.89 2.09 14.93
CA SER A 266 -31.98 3.22 15.12
C SER A 266 -30.69 2.76 15.82
N PHE A 267 -29.60 3.49 15.60
CA PHE A 267 -28.33 3.19 16.28
C PHE A 267 -28.47 3.35 17.80
N GLU A 268 -29.20 4.38 18.24
CA GLU A 268 -29.51 4.62 19.65
C GLU A 268 -30.18 3.42 20.32
N GLU A 269 -31.23 2.86 19.70
CA GLU A 269 -31.95 1.71 20.25
C GLU A 269 -31.04 0.49 20.44
N ILE A 270 -30.21 0.19 19.43
CA ILE A 270 -29.29 -0.96 19.50
C ILE A 270 -28.21 -0.75 20.56
N VAL A 271 -27.64 0.46 20.65
CA VAL A 271 -26.59 0.73 21.66
C VAL A 271 -27.18 0.72 23.07
N ALA A 272 -28.44 1.13 23.24
CA ALA A 272 -29.15 1.10 24.51
C ALA A 272 -29.61 -0.29 24.95
N ASP A 273 -29.55 -1.31 24.08
CA ASP A 273 -29.84 -2.70 24.46
C ASP A 273 -28.90 -3.14 25.60
N GLU A 274 -29.44 -3.73 26.68
CA GLU A 274 -28.68 -4.05 27.90
C GLU A 274 -27.49 -4.97 27.61
N GLU A 275 -27.62 -5.93 26.69
CA GLU A 275 -26.53 -6.80 26.27
C GLU A 275 -25.33 -6.01 25.72
N ASN A 276 -25.60 -4.98 24.92
CA ASN A 276 -24.58 -4.13 24.31
C ASN A 276 -23.98 -3.17 25.34
N LEU A 277 -24.77 -2.67 26.29
CA LEU A 277 -24.27 -1.89 27.42
C LEU A 277 -23.34 -2.69 28.31
N VAL A 278 -23.64 -3.98 28.57
CA VAL A 278 -22.75 -4.88 29.32
C VAL A 278 -21.40 -5.01 28.62
N ILE A 279 -21.39 -5.15 27.29
CA ILE A 279 -20.14 -5.21 26.52
C ILE A 279 -19.35 -3.90 26.64
N LEU A 280 -20.00 -2.74 26.47
CA LEU A 280 -19.34 -1.43 26.56
C LEU A 280 -18.83 -1.12 27.98
N ARG A 281 -19.58 -1.50 29.02
CA ARG A 281 -19.13 -1.42 30.43
C ARG A 281 -17.93 -2.32 30.67
N SER A 282 -17.96 -3.56 30.19
CA SER A 282 -16.84 -4.50 30.31
C SER A 282 -15.56 -3.97 29.66
N ILE A 283 -15.67 -3.35 28.47
CA ILE A 283 -14.53 -2.69 27.80
C ILE A 283 -14.01 -1.54 28.67
N ARG A 284 -14.90 -0.68 29.18
CA ARG A 284 -14.51 0.43 30.06
C ARG A 284 -13.80 -0.03 31.31
N ASP A 285 -14.37 -0.98 32.04
CA ASP A 285 -13.81 -1.45 33.30
C ASP A 285 -12.41 -2.04 33.09
N ARG A 286 -12.21 -2.84 32.03
CA ARG A 286 -10.89 -3.38 31.68
C ARG A 286 -9.88 -2.30 31.29
N VAL A 287 -10.31 -1.29 30.54
CA VAL A 287 -9.44 -0.16 30.15
C VAL A 287 -9.10 0.72 31.35
N ASP A 288 -10.06 1.00 32.22
CA ASP A 288 -9.85 1.81 33.42
C ASP A 288 -8.90 1.09 34.41
N GLU A 289 -8.95 -0.25 34.48
CA GLU A 289 -8.08 -1.06 35.34
C GLU A 289 -6.66 -1.27 34.78
N PHE A 290 -6.53 -1.60 33.49
CA PHE A 290 -5.27 -2.08 32.90
C PHE A 290 -4.69 -1.15 31.82
N GLY A 291 -5.41 -0.08 31.46
CA GLY A 291 -4.99 0.93 30.48
C GLY A 291 -4.95 0.42 29.03
N GLU A 292 -4.03 1.00 28.26
CA GLU A 292 -3.90 0.77 26.81
C GLU A 292 -3.56 -0.68 26.45
N LYS A 293 -2.79 -1.38 27.30
CA LYS A 293 -2.42 -2.79 27.04
C LYS A 293 -3.64 -3.70 26.99
N ALA A 294 -4.61 -3.53 27.91
CA ALA A 294 -5.83 -4.33 27.86
C ALA A 294 -6.69 -3.98 26.64
N ALA A 295 -6.68 -2.73 26.17
CA ALA A 295 -7.36 -2.37 24.93
C ALA A 295 -6.75 -3.09 23.71
N GLU A 296 -5.41 -3.19 23.64
CA GLU A 296 -4.71 -3.94 22.60
C GLU A 296 -4.99 -5.46 22.67
N GLU A 297 -5.00 -6.04 23.88
CA GLU A 297 -5.35 -7.45 24.09
C GLU A 297 -6.80 -7.74 23.65
N MET A 298 -7.75 -6.89 24.06
CA MET A 298 -9.15 -7.01 23.63
C MET A 298 -9.30 -6.86 22.12
N LEU A 299 -8.54 -5.96 21.49
CA LEU A 299 -8.51 -5.84 20.03
C LEU A 299 -7.98 -7.11 19.37
N ALA A 300 -6.92 -7.71 19.91
CA ALA A 300 -6.37 -8.96 19.40
C ALA A 300 -7.36 -10.14 19.54
N GLU A 301 -8.07 -10.23 20.67
CA GLU A 301 -9.15 -11.21 20.89
C GLU A 301 -10.30 -11.00 19.89
N PHE A 302 -10.73 -9.75 19.69
CA PHE A 302 -11.77 -9.39 18.74
C PHE A 302 -11.37 -9.74 17.31
N ASP A 303 -10.14 -9.43 16.90
CA ASP A 303 -9.60 -9.77 15.60
C ASP A 303 -9.51 -11.29 15.41
N ALA A 304 -9.11 -12.03 16.45
CA ALA A 304 -9.06 -13.49 16.41
C ALA A 304 -10.46 -14.09 16.18
N ARG A 305 -11.48 -13.62 16.91
CA ARG A 305 -12.87 -14.05 16.71
C ARG A 305 -13.39 -13.67 15.32
N SER A 306 -13.10 -12.46 14.87
CA SER A 306 -13.49 -11.98 13.54
C SER A 306 -12.85 -12.83 12.43
N ARG A 307 -11.60 -13.26 12.60
CA ARG A 307 -10.92 -14.17 11.66
C ARG A 307 -11.57 -15.56 11.63
N ILE A 308 -12.00 -16.09 12.77
CA ILE A 308 -12.72 -17.37 12.83
C ILE A 308 -14.03 -17.26 12.07
N LEU A 309 -14.84 -16.23 12.35
CA LEU A 309 -16.10 -16.01 11.63
C LEU A 309 -15.89 -15.77 10.13
N ALA A 310 -14.82 -15.10 9.74
CA ALA A 310 -14.47 -14.93 8.33
C ALA A 310 -14.06 -16.25 7.67
N ALA A 311 -13.35 -17.12 8.39
CA ALA A 311 -13.00 -18.46 7.92
C ALA A 311 -14.25 -19.33 7.77
N ASP A 312 -15.18 -19.29 8.73
CA ASP A 312 -16.45 -20.03 8.67
C ASP A 312 -17.30 -19.56 7.49
N ARG A 313 -17.39 -18.23 7.26
CA ARG A 313 -18.05 -17.69 6.06
C ARG A 313 -17.36 -18.13 4.78
N GLN A 314 -16.02 -18.19 4.78
CA GLN A 314 -15.28 -18.68 3.63
C GLN A 314 -15.52 -20.17 3.39
N GLU A 315 -15.68 -20.97 4.44
CA GLU A 315 -16.07 -22.37 4.35
C GLU A 315 -17.49 -22.52 3.81
N GLN A 316 -18.46 -21.73 4.29
CA GLN A 316 -19.81 -21.68 3.74
C GLN A 316 -19.80 -21.31 2.24
N LEU A 317 -18.98 -20.33 1.84
CA LEU A 317 -18.80 -20.00 0.42
C LEU A 317 -18.17 -21.15 -0.39
N LEU A 318 -17.37 -22.02 0.24
CA LEU A 318 -16.84 -23.23 -0.37
C LEU A 318 -17.87 -24.38 -0.40
N GLU A 319 -18.88 -24.36 0.47
CA GLU A 319 -20.04 -25.25 0.38
C GLU A 319 -20.99 -24.81 -0.74
N ASP A 320 -21.14 -23.48 -0.92
CA ASP A 320 -21.90 -22.84 -1.99
C ASP A 320 -21.25 -22.91 -3.39
N ARG A 321 -20.38 -23.90 -3.63
CA ARG A 321 -19.80 -24.13 -4.96
C ARG A 321 -20.89 -24.33 -5.99
N ARG A 322 -20.80 -23.56 -7.07
CA ARG A 322 -21.76 -23.63 -8.17
C ARG A 322 -21.63 -24.97 -8.87
N VAL A 323 -22.73 -25.69 -9.03
CA VAL A 323 -22.78 -26.87 -9.89
C VAL A 323 -22.65 -26.38 -11.33
N ALA A 324 -21.51 -26.65 -11.97
CA ALA A 324 -21.27 -26.29 -13.36
C ALA A 324 -22.04 -27.23 -14.29
N ASP A 325 -22.59 -26.72 -15.38
CA ASP A 325 -23.01 -27.57 -16.50
C ASP A 325 -21.78 -28.20 -17.17
N VAL A 326 -22.01 -29.28 -17.93
CA VAL A 326 -20.93 -30.10 -18.51
C VAL A 326 -19.98 -29.28 -19.39
N ASN A 327 -20.50 -28.29 -20.14
CA ASN A 327 -19.67 -27.45 -21.01
C ASN A 327 -18.78 -26.51 -20.21
N THR A 328 -19.34 -25.83 -19.20
CA THR A 328 -18.57 -24.94 -18.31
C THR A 328 -17.51 -25.74 -17.55
N LEU A 329 -17.85 -26.93 -17.06
CA LEU A 329 -16.90 -27.81 -16.38
C LEU A 329 -15.73 -28.20 -17.28
N ALA A 330 -16.01 -28.57 -18.54
CA ALA A 330 -14.96 -28.89 -19.51
C ALA A 330 -14.04 -27.69 -19.81
N GLN A 331 -14.61 -26.48 -19.94
CA GLN A 331 -13.82 -25.25 -20.15
C GLN A 331 -12.90 -24.96 -18.96
N ILE A 332 -13.43 -25.06 -17.74
CA ILE A 332 -12.67 -24.83 -16.50
C ILE A 332 -11.56 -25.87 -16.32
N MET A 333 -11.86 -27.15 -16.57
CA MET A 333 -10.84 -28.21 -16.49
C MET A 333 -9.74 -28.02 -17.54
N ASN A 334 -10.09 -27.64 -18.77
CA ASN A 334 -9.11 -27.35 -19.82
C ASN A 334 -8.23 -26.15 -19.45
N TRP A 335 -8.81 -25.09 -18.90
CA TRP A 335 -8.06 -23.95 -18.40
C TRP A 335 -7.13 -24.34 -17.24
N GLY A 336 -7.62 -25.10 -16.26
CA GLY A 336 -6.82 -25.61 -15.15
C GLY A 336 -5.65 -26.48 -15.61
N GLN A 337 -5.86 -27.34 -16.62
CA GLN A 337 -4.79 -28.14 -17.23
C GLN A 337 -3.75 -27.27 -17.95
N LYS A 338 -4.18 -26.23 -18.66
CA LYS A 338 -3.29 -25.28 -19.32
C LYS A 338 -2.40 -24.59 -18.30
N CYS A 339 -2.99 -23.93 -17.29
CA CYS A 339 -2.26 -23.27 -16.21
C CYS A 339 -1.32 -24.23 -15.45
N LYS A 340 -1.71 -25.49 -15.25
CA LYS A 340 -0.85 -26.53 -14.67
C LYS A 340 0.39 -26.78 -15.54
N LYS A 341 0.22 -26.93 -16.86
CA LYS A 341 1.32 -27.14 -17.82
C LYS A 341 2.23 -25.92 -17.93
N ASP A 342 1.67 -24.73 -18.04
CA ASP A 342 2.41 -23.47 -18.10
C ASP A 342 3.26 -23.29 -16.83
N GLY A 343 2.68 -23.56 -15.65
CA GLY A 343 3.41 -23.50 -14.40
C GLY A 343 4.52 -24.56 -14.28
N LEU A 344 4.34 -25.76 -14.85
CA LEU A 344 5.39 -26.78 -14.91
C LEU A 344 6.55 -26.35 -15.83
N PHE A 345 6.23 -25.74 -16.98
CA PHE A 345 7.24 -25.22 -17.89
C PHE A 345 8.09 -24.12 -17.25
N GLU A 346 7.47 -23.16 -16.56
CA GLU A 346 8.19 -22.11 -15.82
C GLU A 346 8.99 -22.66 -14.64
N TRP A 347 8.48 -23.72 -14.00
CA TRP A 347 9.20 -24.43 -12.94
C TRP A 347 10.48 -25.08 -13.45
N GLU A 348 10.43 -25.78 -14.58
CA GLU A 348 11.61 -26.40 -15.20
C GLU A 348 12.66 -25.36 -15.62
N GLN A 349 12.25 -24.15 -15.98
CA GLN A 349 13.15 -23.02 -16.26
C GLN A 349 13.75 -22.36 -15.01
N GLY A 350 13.30 -22.75 -13.81
CA GLY A 350 13.71 -22.12 -12.54
C GLY A 350 13.00 -20.79 -12.25
N ASN A 351 11.96 -20.43 -13.01
CA ASN A 351 11.16 -19.23 -12.80
C ASN A 351 10.04 -19.49 -11.78
N TRP A 352 10.42 -19.76 -10.52
CA TRP A 352 9.48 -20.19 -9.46
C TRP A 352 8.31 -19.22 -9.22
N ALA A 353 8.52 -17.92 -9.43
CA ALA A 353 7.50 -16.89 -9.25
C ALA A 353 6.40 -16.94 -10.34
N GLU A 354 6.78 -17.21 -11.58
CA GLU A 354 5.83 -17.36 -12.69
C GLU A 354 5.07 -18.68 -12.57
N ALA A 355 5.77 -19.76 -12.20
CA ALA A 355 5.14 -21.04 -11.88
C ALA A 355 4.07 -20.91 -10.79
N HIS A 356 4.39 -20.17 -9.71
CA HIS A 356 3.46 -19.84 -8.64
C HIS A 356 2.22 -19.10 -9.18
N ALA A 357 2.42 -18.06 -10.01
CA ALA A 357 1.33 -17.27 -10.57
C ALA A 357 0.40 -18.12 -11.45
N SER A 358 0.94 -18.96 -12.33
CA SER A 358 0.15 -19.86 -13.19
C SER A 358 -0.68 -20.85 -12.38
N TRP A 359 -0.09 -21.49 -11.36
CA TRP A 359 -0.82 -22.42 -10.51
C TRP A 359 -1.86 -21.72 -9.63
N ARG A 360 -1.62 -20.48 -9.23
CA ARG A 360 -2.60 -19.69 -8.49
C ARG A 360 -3.84 -19.38 -9.32
N GLN A 361 -3.67 -19.02 -10.59
CA GLN A 361 -4.80 -18.82 -11.52
C GLN A 361 -5.64 -20.09 -11.69
N ALA A 362 -5.00 -21.26 -11.75
CA ALA A 362 -5.71 -22.53 -11.78
C ALA A 362 -6.50 -22.79 -10.48
N ASP A 363 -5.90 -22.57 -9.30
CA ASP A 363 -6.59 -22.73 -8.02
C ASP A 363 -7.82 -21.81 -7.92
N ASP A 364 -7.66 -20.52 -8.22
CA ASP A 364 -8.74 -19.55 -8.16
C ASP A 364 -9.90 -19.92 -9.12
N THR A 365 -9.59 -20.49 -10.29
CA THR A 365 -10.62 -20.93 -11.26
C THR A 365 -11.30 -22.22 -10.82
N LEU A 366 -10.55 -23.23 -10.35
CA LEU A 366 -11.08 -24.56 -10.04
C LEU A 366 -11.90 -24.58 -8.75
N ARG A 367 -11.52 -23.75 -7.76
CA ARG A 367 -12.11 -23.76 -6.41
C ARG A 367 -13.60 -23.42 -6.37
N GLY A 368 -14.09 -22.59 -7.30
CA GLY A 368 -15.46 -22.08 -7.31
C GLY A 368 -16.53 -23.05 -7.83
N PHE A 369 -16.14 -24.21 -8.36
CA PHE A 369 -17.05 -25.09 -9.09
C PHE A 369 -17.15 -26.48 -8.47
N LYS A 370 -18.34 -27.07 -8.64
CA LYS A 370 -18.66 -28.45 -8.32
C LYS A 370 -19.14 -29.14 -9.59
N ALA A 371 -18.69 -30.37 -9.81
CA ALA A 371 -19.16 -31.17 -10.94
C ALA A 371 -20.56 -31.77 -10.66
N PRO A 372 -21.40 -31.97 -11.69
CA PRO A 372 -22.73 -32.53 -11.53
C PRO A 372 -22.72 -34.03 -11.22
N ASP A 373 -21.70 -34.76 -11.71
CA ASP A 373 -21.55 -36.20 -11.55
C ASP A 373 -20.31 -36.57 -10.72
N LYS A 374 -20.34 -37.76 -10.11
CA LYS A 374 -19.27 -38.23 -9.20
C LYS A 374 -17.94 -38.42 -9.94
N GLU A 375 -17.95 -38.83 -11.21
CA GLU A 375 -16.74 -39.10 -11.97
C GLU A 375 -16.02 -37.81 -12.37
N SER A 376 -16.73 -36.84 -12.91
CA SER A 376 -16.17 -35.51 -13.21
C SER A 376 -15.76 -34.77 -11.95
N SER A 377 -16.45 -34.99 -10.83
CA SER A 377 -16.04 -34.48 -9.52
C SER A 377 -14.68 -35.04 -9.11
N ARG A 378 -14.48 -36.37 -9.24
CA ARG A 378 -13.18 -37.01 -9.00
C ARG A 378 -12.09 -36.42 -9.88
N MET A 379 -12.33 -36.27 -11.18
CA MET A 379 -11.34 -35.69 -12.11
C MET A 379 -10.99 -34.23 -11.76
N LEU A 380 -12.00 -33.42 -11.39
CA LEU A 380 -11.81 -32.04 -10.96
C LEU A 380 -10.95 -31.98 -9.68
N PHE A 381 -11.24 -32.83 -8.69
CA PHE A 381 -10.46 -32.91 -7.45
C PHE A 381 -9.04 -33.41 -7.67
N GLU A 382 -8.81 -34.37 -8.55
CA GLU A 382 -7.47 -34.85 -8.90
C GLU A 382 -6.64 -33.74 -9.55
N LEU A 383 -7.24 -33.00 -10.49
CA LEU A 383 -6.58 -31.85 -11.13
C LEU A 383 -6.27 -30.75 -10.11
N HIS A 384 -7.27 -30.33 -9.32
CA HIS A 384 -7.10 -29.29 -8.31
C HIS A 384 -6.07 -29.69 -7.25
N GLY A 385 -6.11 -30.94 -6.79
CA GLY A 385 -5.12 -31.50 -5.86
C GLY A 385 -3.69 -31.49 -6.42
N ALA A 386 -3.50 -31.76 -7.71
CA ALA A 386 -2.19 -31.64 -8.36
C ALA A 386 -1.71 -30.18 -8.42
N VAL A 387 -2.60 -29.24 -8.75
CA VAL A 387 -2.30 -27.80 -8.77
C VAL A 387 -1.91 -27.31 -7.37
N LEU A 388 -2.65 -27.68 -6.32
CA LEU A 388 -2.36 -27.29 -4.94
C LEU A 388 -1.01 -27.85 -4.46
N LYS A 389 -0.68 -29.10 -4.81
CA LYS A 389 0.64 -29.67 -4.49
C LYS A 389 1.77 -28.84 -5.11
N ASN A 390 1.67 -28.54 -6.41
CA ASN A 390 2.66 -27.75 -7.11
C ASN A 390 2.76 -26.32 -6.54
N LEU A 391 1.60 -25.68 -6.30
CA LEU A 391 1.53 -24.35 -5.69
C LEU A 391 2.20 -24.32 -4.32
N SER A 392 1.98 -25.32 -3.47
CA SER A 392 2.65 -25.40 -2.16
C SER A 392 4.17 -25.53 -2.29
N GLN A 393 4.68 -26.25 -3.29
CA GLN A 393 6.11 -26.37 -3.56
C GLN A 393 6.71 -25.06 -4.05
N ALA A 394 6.00 -24.33 -4.92
CA ALA A 394 6.34 -22.96 -5.32
C ALA A 394 6.41 -22.01 -4.13
N CYS A 395 5.39 -22.01 -3.26
CA CYS A 395 5.40 -21.19 -2.05
C CYS A 395 6.62 -21.50 -1.18
N MET A 396 6.98 -22.77 -0.97
CA MET A 396 8.17 -23.15 -0.21
C MET A 396 9.47 -22.66 -0.87
N LYS A 397 9.60 -22.76 -2.21
CA LYS A 397 10.78 -22.26 -2.94
C LYS A 397 10.93 -20.74 -2.87
N LEU A 398 9.81 -20.02 -2.83
CA LEU A 398 9.77 -18.56 -2.72
C LEU A 398 9.87 -18.06 -1.27
N GLY A 399 9.77 -18.95 -0.28
CA GLY A 399 9.77 -18.59 1.14
C GLY A 399 8.43 -18.10 1.68
N TYR A 400 7.32 -18.32 0.95
CA TYR A 400 5.95 -17.98 1.36
C TYR A 400 5.35 -19.07 2.26
N TRP A 401 5.93 -19.27 3.44
CA TRP A 401 5.58 -20.37 4.34
C TRP A 401 4.11 -20.37 4.79
N ASN A 402 3.55 -19.19 5.04
CA ASN A 402 2.14 -19.05 5.44
C ASN A 402 1.19 -19.53 4.33
N ASP A 403 1.51 -19.21 3.07
CA ASP A 403 0.68 -19.62 1.94
C ASP A 403 0.88 -21.10 1.61
N ALA A 404 2.11 -21.62 1.76
CA ALA A 404 2.37 -23.06 1.65
C ALA A 404 1.53 -23.86 2.66
N ALA A 405 1.41 -23.38 3.90
CA ALA A 405 0.60 -24.02 4.93
C ALA A 405 -0.90 -24.00 4.58
N LYS A 406 -1.43 -22.87 4.13
CA LYS A 406 -2.83 -22.72 3.71
C LYS A 406 -3.20 -23.64 2.55
N VAL A 407 -2.32 -23.76 1.55
CA VAL A 407 -2.56 -24.58 0.34
C VAL A 407 -2.50 -26.09 0.65
N ARG A 408 -1.72 -26.49 1.67
CA ARG A 408 -1.51 -27.90 2.03
C ARG A 408 -2.63 -28.51 2.85
N ALA A 409 -3.47 -27.72 3.51
CA ALA A 409 -4.62 -28.21 4.25
C ALA A 409 -5.60 -28.88 3.25
N PRO A 410 -5.69 -30.23 3.23
CA PRO A 410 -6.66 -30.87 2.37
C PRO A 410 -8.05 -30.45 2.87
N VAL A 411 -9.01 -30.30 1.96
CA VAL A 411 -10.44 -30.29 2.31
C VAL A 411 -10.77 -31.70 2.84
N ARG A 412 -10.36 -32.00 4.08
CA ARG A 412 -10.70 -33.20 4.81
C ARG A 412 -12.15 -33.02 5.27
N GLY A 413 -13.11 -33.36 4.42
CA GLY A 413 -14.51 -33.20 4.82
C GLY A 413 -15.58 -33.78 3.92
N GLN A 414 -15.39 -33.91 2.60
CA GLN A 414 -16.49 -34.31 1.69
C GLN A 414 -16.46 -35.79 1.27
N GLY A 415 -16.00 -36.67 2.15
CA GLY A 415 -16.17 -38.11 2.03
C GLY A 415 -17.29 -38.57 2.95
N SER A 416 -18.53 -38.27 2.59
CA SER A 416 -19.75 -38.84 3.19
C SER A 416 -20.70 -39.24 2.09
#